data_AF-A0A511ZEY5-F1
#
_entry.id   AF-A0A511ZEY5-F1
#
_cell.length_a   1.000
_cell.length_b   1.000
_cell.length_c   1.000
_cell.angle_alpha   90.00
_cell.angle_beta   90.00
_cell.angle_gamma   90.00
#
_symmetry.space_group_name_H-M   'P 1'
#
loop_
_entity.id
_entity.type
_entity.pdbx_description
1 polymer ?
#
loop_
_entity_poly.entity_id
_entity_poly.type
_entity_poly.pdbx_seq_one_letter_code
_entity_poly.pdbx_strand_id
1 'polypeptide(L)' 'MSPAHSRRRQQVLRELSTAFFVFLREKECEVFFAPFDVRLLVDNKQENDINNVVQPDLSIVCDQEKLDDKRCNGSPDIFM' A
#
# COMPACT_ATOMS: atom_id res chain seq x y z
N MET A 1 16.03 -2.35 -10.81
CA MET A 1 15.47 -1.00 -10.65
C MET A 1 14.22 -0.92 -11.51
N SER A 2 13.09 -0.55 -10.93
CA SER A 2 11.84 -0.34 -11.70
C SER A 2 11.88 1.01 -12.42
N PRO A 3 11.40 1.09 -13.67
CA PRO A 3 11.40 2.34 -14.43
C PRO A 3 10.47 3.38 -13.77
N ALA A 4 10.81 4.66 -13.92
CA ALA A 4 9.97 5.74 -13.43
C ALA A 4 8.57 5.72 -14.08
N HIS A 5 7.54 6.04 -13.30
CA HIS A 5 6.16 6.07 -13.80
C HIS A 5 5.95 7.22 -14.80
N SER A 6 5.13 6.98 -15.81
CA SER A 6 4.76 8.03 -16.77
C SER A 6 3.91 9.12 -16.12
N ARG A 7 3.97 10.35 -16.67
CA ARG A 7 3.09 11.46 -16.23
C ARG A 7 1.62 11.05 -16.19
N ARG A 8 1.15 10.28 -17.17
CA ARG A 8 -0.23 9.80 -17.24
C ARG A 8 -0.58 8.87 -16.07
N ARG A 9 0.31 7.93 -15.70
CA ARG A 9 0.10 7.08 -14.51
C ARG A 9 0.01 7.92 -13.24
N GLN A 10 0.90 8.89 -13.08
CA GLN A 10 0.89 9.80 -11.94
C GLN A 10 -0.39 10.64 -11.86
N GLN A 11 -0.92 11.11 -12.99
CA GLN A 11 -2.21 11.81 -13.03
C GLN A 11 -3.37 10.91 -12.59
N VAL A 12 -3.44 9.67 -13.11
CA VAL A 12 -4.49 8.72 -12.73
C VAL A 12 -4.40 8.36 -11.25
N LEU A 13 -3.19 8.09 -10.76
CA LEU A 13 -2.94 7.77 -9.36
C LEU A 13 -3.41 8.91 -8.44
N ARG A 14 -3.07 10.16 -8.77
CA ARG A 14 -3.51 11.33 -8.02
C ARG A 14 -5.04 11.42 -7.89
N GLU A 15 -5.76 11.28 -9.01
CA GLU A 15 -7.23 11.36 -8.98
C GLU A 15 -7.83 10.22 -8.16
N LEU A 16 -7.33 8.98 -8.32
CA LEU A 16 -7.80 7.82 -7.55
C LEU A 16 -7.50 7.97 -6.05
N SER A 17 -6.27 8.32 -5.68
CA SER A 17 -5.88 8.56 -4.29
C SER A 17 -6.73 9.65 -3.65
N THR A 18 -7.03 10.73 -4.38
CA THR A 18 -7.88 11.82 -3.89
C THR A 18 -9.31 11.34 -3.64
N ALA A 19 -9.88 10.57 -4.58
CA ALA A 19 -11.23 10.04 -4.43
C ALA A 19 -11.35 9.10 -3.22
N PHE A 20 -10.39 8.17 -3.06
CA PHE A 20 -10.34 7.29 -1.90
C PHE A 20 -10.11 8.06 -0.60
N PHE A 21 -9.18 9.01 -0.58
CA PHE A 21 -8.92 9.83 0.61
C PHE A 21 -10.17 10.58 1.08
N VAL A 22 -10.94 11.17 0.16
CA VAL A 22 -12.20 11.84 0.50
C VAL A 22 -13.24 10.85 1.02
N PHE A 23 -13.37 9.68 0.39
CA PHE A 23 -14.31 8.64 0.80
C PHE A 23 -13.98 8.03 2.18
N LEU A 24 -12.69 7.93 2.51
CA LEU A 24 -12.19 7.28 3.72
C LEU A 24 -12.03 8.22 4.93
N ARG A 25 -12.25 9.54 4.79
CA ARG A 25 -11.96 10.55 5.83
C ARG A 25 -12.57 10.27 7.21
N GLU A 26 -13.71 9.57 7.28
CA GLU A 26 -14.42 9.24 8.53
C GLU A 26 -14.47 7.73 8.78
N LYS A 27 -13.57 6.97 8.13
CA LYS A 27 -13.45 5.52 8.25
C LYS A 27 -12.11 5.18 8.89
N GLU A 28 -11.99 3.97 9.40
CA GLU A 28 -10.75 3.48 10.03
C GLU A 28 -9.66 3.10 8.99
N CYS A 29 -9.95 3.27 7.70
CA CYS A 29 -9.03 2.94 6.62
C CYS A 29 -8.23 4.13 6.12
N GLU A 30 -6.97 3.87 5.78
CA GLU A 30 -6.04 4.85 5.22
C GLU A 30 -5.60 4.44 3.81
N VAL A 31 -5.35 5.44 2.97
CA VAL A 31 -4.86 5.26 1.59
C VAL A 31 -3.42 5.73 1.47
N PHE A 32 -2.57 4.88 0.90
CA PHE A 32 -1.15 5.13 0.66
C PHE A 32 -0.85 5.03 -0.84
N PHE A 33 0.04 5.87 -1.34
CA PHE A 33 0.48 5.85 -2.73
C PHE A 33 1.98 5.54 -2.82
N ALA A 34 2.44 5.01 -3.95
CA ALA A 34 3.85 4.69 -4.14
C ALA A 34 4.77 5.92 -3.98
N PRO A 35 5.97 5.76 -3.40
CA PRO A 35 6.52 4.52 -2.85
C PRO A 35 5.99 4.21 -1.44
N PHE A 36 5.42 3.02 -1.26
CA PHE A 36 5.01 2.51 0.04
C PHE A 36 5.25 0.99 0.09
N ASP A 37 5.98 0.54 1.11
CA ASP A 37 6.35 -0.87 1.23
C ASP A 37 5.20 -1.69 1.82
N VAL A 38 4.90 -2.84 1.20
CA VAL A 38 3.96 -3.84 1.70
C VAL A 38 4.70 -5.16 1.84
N ARG A 39 4.76 -5.69 3.07
CA ARG A 39 5.33 -7.00 3.38
C ARG A 39 4.22 -8.05 3.35
N LEU A 40 4.30 -8.98 2.41
CA LEU A 40 3.36 -10.10 2.34
C LEU A 40 3.91 -11.25 3.17
N LEU A 41 3.19 -11.60 4.25
CA LEU A 41 3.44 -12.80 5.02
C LEU A 41 2.99 -14.01 4.19
N VAL A 42 3.89 -14.99 4.01
CA VAL A 42 3.56 -16.25 3.36
C VAL A 42 3.36 -17.28 4.45
N ASP A 43 2.22 -17.97 4.45
CA ASP A 43 1.94 -19.08 5.35
C ASP A 43 3.12 -20.06 5.37
N ASN A 44 3.51 -20.52 6.57
CA ASN A 44 4.62 -21.46 6.84
C ASN A 44 6.07 -20.94 6.77
N LYS A 45 6.32 -19.63 6.76
CA LYS A 45 7.68 -19.09 6.90
C LYS A 45 7.85 -18.28 8.18
N GLN A 46 8.94 -18.55 8.91
CA GLN A 46 9.33 -17.78 10.10
C GLN A 46 9.41 -16.28 9.77
N GLU A 47 9.13 -15.41 10.74
CA GLU A 47 9.19 -13.92 10.64
C GLU A 47 10.47 -13.37 9.98
N ASN A 48 11.54 -14.18 9.94
CA ASN A 48 12.83 -13.85 9.36
C ASN A 48 12.94 -14.04 7.84
N ASP A 49 11.96 -14.64 7.14
CA ASP A 49 11.99 -14.81 5.68
C ASP A 49 11.30 -13.61 4.99
N ILE A 50 11.87 -12.42 5.19
CA ILE A 50 11.41 -11.11 4.72
C ILE A 50 11.72 -10.92 3.22
N ASN A 51 11.28 -11.85 2.38
CA ASN A 51 11.63 -11.83 0.95
C ASN A 51 10.52 -11.29 0.04
N ASN A 52 9.29 -11.16 0.53
CA ASN A 52 8.16 -10.67 -0.27
C ASN A 52 7.74 -9.25 0.14
N VAL A 53 8.57 -8.28 -0.27
CA VAL A 53 8.20 -6.86 -0.23
C VAL A 53 7.74 -6.43 -1.61
N VAL A 54 6.56 -5.82 -1.68
CA VAL A 54 6.03 -5.21 -2.90
C VAL A 54 5.76 -3.73 -2.66
N GLN A 55 5.84 -2.94 -3.74
CA GLN A 55 5.51 -1.52 -3.73
C GLN A 55 4.37 -1.29 -4.72
N PRO A 56 3.10 -1.41 -4.27
CA PRO A 56 1.95 -1.12 -5.12
C PRO A 56 1.89 0.38 -5.44
N ASP A 57 1.23 0.73 -6.54
CA ASP A 57 0.95 2.12 -6.89
C ASP A 57 0.04 2.77 -5.83
N LEU A 58 -0.94 2.00 -5.31
CA LEU A 58 -1.88 2.41 -4.27
C LEU A 58 -2.21 1.25 -3.32
N SER A 59 -2.23 1.52 -2.02
CA SER A 59 -2.68 0.59 -0.97
C SER A 59 -3.79 1.23 -0.13
N ILE A 60 -4.78 0.45 0.26
CA ILE A 60 -5.77 0.82 1.27
C ILE A 60 -5.66 -0.18 2.42
N VAL A 61 -5.45 0.33 3.62
CA VAL A 61 -5.30 -0.48 4.83
C VAL A 61 -6.32 -0.01 5.86
N CYS A 62 -7.23 -0.91 6.24
CA CYS A 62 -8.26 -0.69 7.24
C CYS A 62 -7.85 -1.14 8.64
N ASP A 63 -6.88 -2.05 8.71
CA ASP A 63 -6.35 -2.58 9.96
C ASP A 63 -5.06 -1.84 10.34
N GLN A 64 -5.18 -0.96 11.34
CA GLN A 64 -4.09 -0.15 11.85
C GLN A 64 -2.98 -0.97 12.51
N GLU A 65 -3.28 -2.18 12.98
CA GLU A 65 -2.26 -3.07 13.57
C GLU A 65 -1.25 -3.56 12.52
N LYS A 66 -1.64 -3.53 11.24
CA LYS A 66 -0.75 -3.86 10.12
C LYS A 66 0.18 -2.70 9.76
N LEU A 67 -0.05 -1.49 10.24
CA LEU A 67 0.75 -0.32 9.87
C LEU A 67 1.86 -0.07 10.89
N ASP A 68 3.05 0.21 10.38
CA ASP A 68 4.14 0.80 11.17
C ASP A 68 4.58 2.14 10.56
N ASP A 69 5.53 2.83 11.20
CA ASP A 69 6.03 4.14 10.75
C ASP A 69 6.57 4.18 9.30
N LYS A 70 6.81 3.02 8.68
CA LYS A 70 7.52 2.88 7.40
C LYS A 70 6.79 2.06 6.35
N ARG A 71 5.89 1.14 6.73
CA ARG A 71 5.33 0.13 5.82
C ARG A 71 4.04 -0.50 6.35
N CYS A 72 3.42 -1.32 5.50
CA CYS A 72 2.38 -2.27 5.88
C CYS A 72 2.97 -3.68 6.09
N ASN A 73 2.73 -4.27 7.26
CA ASN A 73 3.11 -5.62 7.66
C ASN A 73 1.90 -6.55 7.50
N GLY A 74 1.77 -7.16 6.33
CA GLY A 74 0.64 -7.99 5.95
C GLY A 74 0.00 -7.53 4.64
N SER A 75 -0.99 -8.30 4.18
CA SER A 75 -1.75 -7.91 2.99
C SER A 75 -2.66 -6.73 3.33
N PRO A 76 -2.62 -5.63 2.54
CA PRO A 76 -3.60 -4.57 2.60
C PRO A 76 -4.96 -5.09 2.13
N ASP A 77 -6.03 -4.38 2.49
CA ASP A 77 -7.40 -4.73 2.11
C ASP A 77 -7.61 -4.56 0.60
N ILE A 78 -6.98 -3.53 0.01
CA ILE A 78 -6.93 -3.29 -1.43
C ILE A 78 -5.51 -2.85 -1.79
N PHE A 79 -4.95 -3.39 -2.87
CA PHE A 79 -3.72 -2.89 -3.48
C PHE A 79 -3.79 -2.97 -5.01
N MET A 80 -3.16 -2.01 -5.69
CA MET A 80 -3.09 -1.92 -7.15
C MET A 80 -1.80 -1.29 -7.63
#